data_AF-A0A7X2MDD7-F1
#
_entry.id   AF-A0A7X2MDD7-F1
#
_cell.length_a   1.000
_cell.length_b   1.000
_cell.length_c   1.000
_cell.angle_alpha   90.00
_cell.angle_beta   90.00
_cell.angle_gamma   90.00
#
_symmetry.space_group_name_H-M   'P 1'
#
loop_
_entity.id
_entity.type
_entity.pdbx_description
1 polymer ?
#
loop_
_entity_poly.entity_id
_entity_poly.type
_entity_poly.pdbx_seq_one_letter_code
_entity_poly.pdbx_strand_id
1 'polypeptide(L)'
;MLNYFLLTLTLTGYNLSYYNCYFHYAVAQINLEGVFHMELSTKLAQVIVDRMMKTIPYNINMMNDEGIIIASGDHTRIGKLHTEAIRVLKKNEILKFSHNDPKENVQPGVNIPVNFHDQTIGVIGITGDPQEVTPFALLLKSSTELLLEQQSFQQIEENKQN
;
A
#
# COMPACT_ATOMS: atom_id res chain seq x y z
N MET A 1 -17.10 16.15 -29.50
CA MET A 1 -18.43 15.63 -29.85
C MET A 1 -18.47 14.17 -29.44
N LEU A 2 -19.13 13.89 -28.31
CA LEU A 2 -19.46 12.54 -27.86
C LEU A 2 -20.47 11.94 -28.85
N ASN A 3 -20.13 10.82 -29.47
CA ASN A 3 -21.10 9.85 -30.01
C ASN A 3 -20.35 8.60 -30.45
N TYR A 4 -19.95 7.77 -29.50
CA TYR A 4 -19.63 6.38 -29.81
C TYR A 4 -20.76 5.50 -29.32
N PHE A 5 -21.48 4.97 -30.32
CA PHE A 5 -22.01 3.63 -30.30
C PHE A 5 -23.15 3.36 -29.29
N LEU A 6 -24.29 3.99 -29.56
CA LEU A 6 -25.59 3.38 -29.26
C LEU A 6 -25.63 2.01 -29.97
N LEU A 7 -25.40 0.94 -29.21
CA LEU A 7 -25.63 -0.43 -29.64
C LEU A 7 -27.14 -0.63 -29.80
N THR A 8 -27.68 -0.35 -30.98
CA THR A 8 -29.05 -0.71 -31.34
C THR A 8 -29.14 -2.21 -31.54
N LEU A 9 -29.79 -2.91 -30.62
CA LEU A 9 -30.29 -4.27 -30.85
C LEU A 9 -31.73 -4.36 -30.32
N THR A 10 -32.66 -4.09 -31.23
CA THR A 10 -34.08 -4.43 -31.11
C THR A 10 -34.27 -5.94 -31.27
N LEU A 11 -35.08 -6.50 -30.36
CA LEU A 11 -35.91 -7.72 -30.48
C LEU A 11 -35.19 -9.08 -30.41
N THR A 12 -35.24 -9.72 -29.23
CA THR A 12 -35.92 -11.02 -28.99
C THR A 12 -36.01 -11.24 -27.47
N GLY A 13 -37.14 -11.75 -26.98
CA GLY A 13 -37.54 -11.73 -25.56
C GLY A 13 -36.69 -12.57 -24.60
N TYR A 14 -35.52 -12.06 -24.20
CA TYR A 14 -34.71 -12.63 -23.13
C TYR A 14 -34.77 -11.78 -21.85
N ASN A 15 -34.85 -12.48 -20.71
CA ASN A 15 -35.15 -11.99 -19.36
C ASN A 15 -34.33 -10.74 -18.94
N LEU A 16 -35.00 -9.65 -18.53
CA LEU A 16 -34.38 -8.40 -18.04
C LEU A 16 -33.36 -8.61 -16.91
N SER A 17 -33.52 -9.68 -16.11
CA SER A 17 -32.61 -10.02 -15.01
C SER A 17 -31.19 -10.34 -15.49
N TYR A 18 -31.03 -10.99 -16.65
CA TYR A 18 -29.72 -11.35 -17.19
C TYR A 18 -28.93 -10.13 -17.66
N TYR A 19 -29.59 -9.17 -18.31
CA TYR A 19 -28.97 -7.92 -18.75
C TYR A 19 -28.47 -7.09 -17.58
N ASN A 20 -29.23 -7.04 -16.48
CA ASN A 20 -28.83 -6.28 -15.31
C ASN A 20 -27.61 -6.92 -14.62
N CYS A 21 -27.53 -8.25 -14.62
CA CYS A 21 -26.38 -8.99 -14.13
C CYS A 21 -25.14 -8.79 -15.02
N TYR A 22 -25.28 -8.90 -16.35
CA TYR A 22 -24.18 -8.67 -17.29
C TYR A 22 -23.71 -7.21 -17.29
N PHE A 23 -24.62 -6.25 -17.15
CA PHE A 23 -24.28 -4.84 -17.03
C PHE A 23 -23.55 -4.57 -15.71
N HIS A 24 -24.03 -5.10 -14.59
CA HIS A 24 -23.29 -5.01 -13.32
C HIS A 24 -21.93 -5.72 -13.39
N TYR A 25 -21.85 -6.88 -14.05
CA TYR A 25 -20.59 -7.61 -14.24
C TYR A 25 -19.62 -6.85 -15.15
N ALA A 26 -20.09 -6.28 -16.26
CA ALA A 26 -19.29 -5.46 -17.16
C ALA A 26 -18.80 -4.18 -16.47
N VAL A 27 -19.67 -3.49 -15.70
CA VAL A 27 -19.29 -2.34 -14.89
C VAL A 27 -18.29 -2.74 -13.79
N ALA A 28 -18.46 -3.91 -13.16
CA ALA A 28 -17.50 -4.43 -12.19
C ALA A 28 -16.15 -4.81 -12.82
N GLN A 29 -16.15 -5.37 -14.04
CA GLN A 29 -14.93 -5.69 -14.80
C GLN A 29 -14.20 -4.41 -15.27
N ILE A 30 -14.93 -3.39 -15.73
CA ILE A 30 -14.37 -2.07 -16.06
C ILE A 30 -13.74 -1.43 -14.81
N ASN A 31 -14.38 -1.57 -13.65
CA ASN A 31 -13.81 -1.11 -12.38
C ASN A 31 -12.58 -1.92 -11.94
N LEU A 32 -12.46 -3.19 -12.33
CA LEU A 32 -11.32 -4.05 -12.03
C LEU A 32 -10.12 -3.78 -12.97
N GLU A 33 -10.37 -3.52 -14.25
CA GLU A 33 -9.32 -3.19 -15.24
C GLU A 33 -8.73 -1.78 -15.03
N GLY A 34 -9.37 -0.94 -14.22
CA GLY A 34 -8.91 0.40 -13.84
C GLY A 34 -8.21 0.51 -12.48
N VAL A 35 -8.09 -0.58 -11.70
CA VAL A 35 -7.34 -0.54 -10.44
C VAL A 35 -5.86 -0.59 -10.75
N PHE A 36 -5.22 0.58 -10.73
CA PHE A 36 -3.76 0.68 -10.73
C PHE A 36 -3.24 -0.03 -9.46
N HIS A 37 -2.86 -1.31 -9.60
CA HIS A 37 -2.18 -2.03 -8.54
C HIS A 37 -0.77 -1.47 -8.42
N MET A 38 -0.60 -0.55 -7.47
CA MET A 38 0.71 0.01 -7.13
C MET A 38 1.34 -0.85 -6.04
N GLU A 39 2.54 -1.33 -6.33
CA GLU A 39 3.35 -2.06 -5.37
C GLU A 39 4.51 -1.18 -4.89
N LEU A 40 4.84 -1.31 -3.61
CA LEU A 40 6.02 -0.68 -3.06
C LEU A 40 7.27 -1.42 -3.56
N SER A 41 7.94 -0.88 -4.59
CA SER A 41 9.14 -1.53 -5.13
C SER A 41 10.27 -1.61 -4.08
N THR A 42 10.98 -2.74 -4.05
CA THR A 42 12.13 -2.98 -3.15
C THR A 42 13.19 -1.89 -3.26
N LYS A 43 13.49 -1.44 -4.49
CA LYS A 43 14.47 -0.39 -4.77
C LYS A 43 14.07 0.96 -4.16
N LEU A 44 12.82 1.39 -4.35
CA LEU A 44 12.34 2.64 -3.78
C LEU A 44 12.32 2.57 -2.26
N ALA A 45 11.79 1.48 -1.70
CA ALA A 45 11.72 1.27 -0.26
C ALA A 45 13.11 1.36 0.39
N GLN A 46 14.13 0.72 -0.20
CA GLN A 46 15.49 0.78 0.37
C GLN A 46 16.10 2.18 0.26
N VAL A 47 15.90 2.91 -0.85
CA VAL A 47 16.35 4.30 -0.98
C VAL A 47 15.72 5.20 0.09
N ILE A 48 14.43 5.01 0.37
CA ILE A 48 13.70 5.73 1.42
C ILE A 48 14.30 5.41 2.79
N VAL A 49 14.44 4.12 3.13
CA VAL A 49 15.02 3.67 4.42
C VAL A 49 16.44 4.23 4.63
N ASP A 50 17.32 4.06 3.64
CA ASP A 50 18.71 4.52 3.69
C ASP A 50 18.81 6.04 3.87
N ARG A 51 17.91 6.80 3.24
CA ARG A 51 17.89 8.25 3.35
C ARG A 51 17.39 8.71 4.71
N MET A 52 16.32 8.09 5.22
CA MET A 52 15.74 8.46 6.50
C MET A 52 16.64 8.12 7.68
N MET A 53 17.31 6.97 7.65
CA MET A 53 18.22 6.56 8.72
C MET A 53 19.48 7.42 8.85
N LYS A 54 19.79 8.27 7.85
CA LYS A 54 20.83 9.31 8.00
C LYS A 54 20.38 10.47 8.88
N THR A 55 19.08 10.63 9.10
CA THR A 55 18.48 11.75 9.82
C THR A 55 17.87 11.32 11.14
N ILE A 56 17.21 10.16 11.20
CA ILE A 56 16.59 9.65 12.42
C ILE A 56 17.44 8.53 13.06
N PRO A 57 17.69 8.57 14.38
CA PRO A 57 18.56 7.60 15.06
C PRO A 57 17.81 6.30 15.44
N TYR A 58 16.91 5.83 14.57
CA TYR A 58 16.07 4.66 14.81
C TYR A 58 16.16 3.70 13.63
N ASN A 59 16.10 2.40 13.91
CA ASN A 59 16.05 1.39 12.85
C ASN A 59 14.67 1.40 12.17
N ILE A 60 14.68 1.44 10.84
CA ILE A 60 13.48 1.47 10.01
C ILE A 60 13.41 0.18 9.21
N ASN A 61 12.20 -0.36 9.06
CA ASN A 61 11.90 -1.49 8.20
C ASN A 61 10.66 -1.13 7.35
N MET A 62 10.63 -1.58 6.10
CA MET A 62 9.44 -1.50 5.26
C MET A 62 9.07 -2.90 4.77
N MET A 63 7.78 -3.21 4.79
CA MET A 63 7.22 -4.48 4.36
C MET A 63 6.26 -4.28 3.20
N ASN A 64 6.18 -5.26 2.30
CA ASN A 64 5.15 -5.32 1.27
C ASN A 64 3.78 -5.71 1.86
N ASP A 65 2.79 -5.84 0.98
CA ASP A 65 1.42 -6.29 1.24
C ASP A 65 1.30 -7.74 1.76
N GLU A 66 2.36 -8.53 1.67
CA GLU A 66 2.47 -9.86 2.26
C GLU A 66 3.17 -9.86 3.65
N GLY A 67 3.62 -8.69 4.12
CA GLY A 67 4.34 -8.55 5.39
C GLY A 67 5.81 -8.99 5.33
N ILE A 68 6.36 -9.21 4.13
CA ILE A 68 7.78 -9.51 3.90
C ILE A 68 8.58 -8.22 3.93
N ILE A 69 9.68 -8.20 4.69
CA ILE A 69 10.58 -7.05 4.77
C ILE A 69 11.30 -6.87 3.42
N ILE A 70 10.99 -5.78 2.72
CA ILE A 70 11.56 -5.42 1.42
C ILE A 70 12.65 -4.36 1.53
N ALA A 71 12.71 -3.64 2.65
CA ALA A 71 13.78 -2.70 2.97
C ALA A 71 14.00 -2.62 4.49
N SER A 72 15.25 -2.43 4.90
CA SER A 72 15.61 -2.43 6.32
C SER A 72 16.94 -1.73 6.56
N GLY A 73 17.08 -1.09 7.72
CA GLY A 73 18.37 -0.66 8.26
C GLY A 73 19.27 -1.79 8.70
N ASP A 74 18.67 -2.92 9.07
CA ASP A 74 19.37 -4.19 9.28
C ASP A 74 19.13 -5.09 8.07
N HIS A 75 20.10 -5.12 7.15
CA HIS A 75 20.01 -5.91 5.92
C HIS A 75 19.78 -7.41 6.18
N THR A 76 20.16 -7.93 7.35
CA THR A 76 19.93 -9.34 7.68
C THR A 76 18.45 -9.69 7.83
N ARG A 77 17.57 -8.68 7.89
CA ARG A 77 16.12 -8.85 7.98
C ARG A 77 15.40 -8.91 6.63
N ILE A 78 16.02 -8.44 5.56
CA ILE A 78 15.40 -8.41 4.22
C ILE A 78 15.00 -9.83 3.80
N GLY A 79 13.80 -9.98 3.25
CA GLY A 79 13.21 -11.26 2.85
C GLY A 79 12.57 -12.07 3.98
N LYS A 80 12.65 -11.60 5.24
CA LYS A 80 11.96 -12.26 6.37
C LYS A 80 10.55 -11.73 6.54
N LEU A 81 9.64 -12.61 6.94
CA LEU A 81 8.29 -12.24 7.34
C LEU A 81 8.31 -11.48 8.68
N HIS A 82 7.61 -10.35 8.75
CA HIS A 82 7.35 -9.64 10.00
C HIS A 82 5.89 -9.83 10.42
N THR A 83 5.64 -10.73 11.36
CA THR A 83 4.28 -11.15 11.73
C THR A 83 3.37 -9.99 12.15
N GLU A 84 3.91 -8.96 12.80
CA GLU A 84 3.12 -7.78 13.20
C GLU A 84 2.65 -6.95 12.01
N ALA A 85 3.36 -6.98 10.89
CA ALA A 85 2.91 -6.33 9.65
C ALA A 85 1.60 -6.95 9.15
N ILE A 86 1.40 -8.26 9.31
CA ILE A 86 0.14 -8.94 8.92
C ILE A 86 -1.06 -8.36 9.66
N ARG A 87 -0.89 -8.00 10.94
CA ARG A 87 -1.96 -7.42 11.76
C ARG A 87 -2.28 -5.99 11.29
N VAL A 88 -1.26 -5.21 10.94
CA VAL A 88 -1.43 -3.87 10.35
C VAL A 88 -2.12 -3.95 8.99
N LEU A 89 -1.65 -4.82 8.10
CA LEU A 89 -2.20 -5.02 6.76
C LEU A 89 -3.68 -5.37 6.80
N LYS A 90 -4.08 -6.26 7.73
CA LYS A 90 -5.48 -6.70 7.88
C LYS A 90 -6.39 -5.63 8.48
N LYS A 91 -5.90 -4.83 9.42
CA LYS A 91 -6.72 -3.87 10.16
C LYS A 91 -6.66 -2.45 9.61
N ASN A 92 -5.63 -2.14 8.82
CA ASN A 92 -5.27 -0.79 8.42
C ASN A 92 -5.15 0.18 9.63
N GLU A 93 -4.53 -0.30 10.71
CA GLU A 93 -4.40 0.42 11.98
C GLU A 93 -2.93 0.57 12.36
N ILE A 94 -2.62 1.69 13.03
CA ILE A 94 -1.32 1.91 13.65
C ILE A 94 -1.21 1.00 14.89
N LEU A 95 -0.18 0.17 14.93
CA LEU A 95 0.15 -0.65 16.09
C LEU A 95 1.36 -0.06 16.81
N LYS A 96 1.27 0.01 18.14
CA LYS A 96 2.31 0.53 19.03
C LYS A 96 2.67 -0.53 20.06
N PHE A 97 3.96 -0.79 20.23
CA PHE A 97 4.49 -1.80 21.13
C PHE A 97 5.40 -1.13 22.14
N SER A 98 5.11 -1.29 23.44
CA SER A 98 5.91 -0.73 24.53
C SER A 98 6.58 -1.85 25.33
N HIS A 99 7.68 -1.54 26.02
CA HIS A 99 8.40 -2.48 26.90
C HIS A 99 7.54 -3.13 27.99
N ASN A 100 6.43 -2.48 28.36
CA ASN A 100 5.54 -2.94 29.42
C ASN A 100 4.42 -3.86 28.93
N ASP A 101 4.36 -4.18 27.63
CA ASP A 101 3.34 -5.09 27.11
C ASP A 101 3.70 -6.55 27.45
N PRO A 102 2.96 -7.23 28.36
CA PRO A 102 3.34 -8.54 28.85
C PRO A 102 3.20 -9.65 27.80
N LYS A 103 2.60 -9.35 26.65
CA LYS A 103 2.15 -10.36 25.69
C LYS A 103 3.13 -10.67 24.57
N GLU A 104 4.16 -9.88 24.34
CA GLU A 104 4.93 -10.04 23.11
C GLU A 104 6.44 -9.79 23.35
N ASN A 105 7.28 -10.76 22.96
CA ASN A 105 8.75 -10.63 22.82
C ASN A 105 9.11 -9.70 21.63
N VAL A 106 8.39 -8.58 21.51
CA VAL A 106 8.45 -7.66 20.38
C VAL A 106 9.23 -6.44 20.81
N GLN A 107 10.16 -6.01 19.96
CA GLN A 107 10.92 -4.80 20.20
C GLN A 107 9.96 -3.60 20.28
N PRO A 108 10.19 -2.65 21.21
CA PRO A 108 9.39 -1.45 21.30
C PRO A 108 9.43 -0.70 19.96
N GLY A 109 8.30 -0.13 19.56
CA GLY A 109 8.23 0.61 18.31
C GLY A 109 6.81 0.79 17.80
N VAL A 110 6.71 1.19 16.54
CA VAL A 110 5.45 1.38 15.84
C VAL A 110 5.48 0.70 14.48
N ASN A 111 4.35 0.12 14.08
CA ASN A 111 4.10 -0.33 12.72
C ASN A 111 2.89 0.45 12.18
N ILE A 112 3.05 1.09 11.01
CA ILE A 112 2.06 1.98 10.40
C ILE A 112 1.78 1.52 8.97
N PRO A 113 0.50 1.46 8.54
CA PRO A 113 0.16 1.08 7.16
C PRO A 113 0.61 2.16 6.17
N VAL A 114 1.05 1.73 4.99
CA VAL A 114 1.24 2.58 3.80
C VAL A 114 0.06 2.34 2.88
N ASN A 115 -0.64 3.42 2.51
CA ASN A 115 -1.85 3.36 1.72
C ASN A 115 -1.65 4.03 0.35
N PHE A 116 -2.29 3.47 -0.67
CA PHE A 116 -2.37 4.07 -1.99
C PHE A 116 -3.78 3.82 -2.54
N HIS A 117 -4.50 4.87 -2.91
CA HIS A 117 -5.90 4.80 -3.35
C HIS A 117 -6.79 3.88 -2.46
N ASP A 118 -6.80 4.15 -1.14
CA ASP A 118 -7.55 3.40 -0.12
C ASP A 118 -7.13 1.92 0.08
N GLN A 119 -6.09 1.45 -0.60
CA GLN A 119 -5.53 0.11 -0.42
C GLN A 119 -4.26 0.17 0.43
N THR A 120 -4.13 -0.73 1.41
CA THR A 120 -2.87 -0.89 2.14
C THR A 120 -1.90 -1.70 1.29
N ILE A 121 -0.82 -1.06 0.84
CA ILE A 121 0.17 -1.66 -0.07
C ILE A 121 1.47 -2.06 0.65
N GLY A 122 1.57 -1.80 1.95
CA GLY A 122 2.75 -2.09 2.74
C GLY A 122 2.67 -1.56 4.17
N VAL A 123 3.77 -1.71 4.90
CA VAL A 123 3.90 -1.29 6.30
C VAL A 123 5.26 -0.65 6.53
N ILE A 124 5.31 0.41 7.33
CA ILE A 124 6.55 0.99 7.86
C ILE A 124 6.64 0.64 9.34
N GLY A 125 7.76 0.04 9.74
CA GLY A 125 8.11 -0.27 11.12
C GLY A 125 9.29 0.56 11.60
N ILE A 126 9.16 1.26 12.73
CA ILE A 126 10.26 1.98 13.39
C ILE A 126 10.43 1.45 14.82
N THR A 127 11.63 0.98 15.14
CA THR A 127 11.99 0.55 16.49
C THR A 127 12.32 1.75 17.36
N GLY A 128 11.81 1.80 18.60
CA GLY A 128 12.07 2.85 19.59
C GLY A 128 10.88 3.05 20.53
N ASP A 129 10.93 4.05 21.41
CA ASP A 129 9.76 4.37 22.26
C ASP A 129 8.59 4.81 21.35
N PRO A 130 7.41 4.18 21.41
CA PRO A 130 6.27 4.56 20.58
C PRO A 130 5.88 6.03 20.65
N GLN A 131 6.06 6.71 21.79
CA GLN A 131 5.76 8.13 21.91
C GLN A 131 6.76 8.98 21.11
N GLU A 132 8.03 8.57 21.08
CA GLU A 132 9.09 9.26 20.35
C GLU A 132 9.04 8.96 18.85
N VAL A 133 8.78 7.70 18.46
CA VAL A 133 8.91 7.26 17.06
C VAL A 133 7.65 7.44 16.22
N THR A 134 6.46 7.59 16.83
CA THR A 134 5.20 7.78 16.09
C THR A 134 5.26 8.98 15.12
N PRO A 135 5.70 10.19 15.53
CA PRO A 135 5.75 11.34 14.62
C PRO A 135 6.65 11.11 13.40
N PHE A 136 7.79 10.45 13.58
CA PHE A 136 8.70 10.11 12.48
C PHE A 136 8.07 9.09 11.53
N ALA A 137 7.39 8.07 12.06
CA ALA A 137 6.72 7.06 11.26
C ALA A 137 5.56 7.65 10.43
N LEU A 138 4.80 8.59 10.99
CA LEU A 138 3.74 9.32 10.27
C LEU A 138 4.31 10.18 9.15
N LEU A 139 5.38 10.93 9.41
CA LEU A 139 6.05 11.72 8.38
C LEU A 139 6.60 10.84 7.25
N LEU A 140 7.19 9.69 7.61
CA LEU A 140 7.70 8.74 6.64
C LEU A 140 6.59 8.11 5.80
N LYS A 141 5.45 7.76 6.42
CA LYS A 141 4.24 7.33 5.72
C LYS A 141 3.84 8.38 4.68
N SER A 142 3.57 9.62 5.10
CA SER A 142 3.14 10.69 4.18
C SER A 142 4.13 10.94 3.05
N SER A 143 5.44 10.90 3.35
CA SER A 143 6.49 11.07 2.34
C SER A 143 6.50 9.91 1.34
N THR A 144 6.31 8.68 1.80
CA THR A 144 6.27 7.49 0.96
C THR A 144 5.04 7.52 0.04
N GLU A 145 3.87 7.85 0.59
CA GLU A 145 2.61 7.92 -0.17
C GLU A 145 2.67 9.00 -1.25
N LEU A 146 3.20 10.18 -0.93
CA LEU A 146 3.37 11.25 -1.91
C LEU A 146 4.34 10.85 -3.05
N LEU A 147 5.41 10.13 -2.74
CA LEU A 147 6.35 9.64 -3.76
C LEU A 147 5.68 8.63 -4.69
N LEU A 148 4.83 7.76 -4.15
CA LEU A 148 4.06 6.79 -4.93
C LEU A 148 3.02 7.47 -5.83
N GLU A 149 2.31 8.48 -5.31
CA GLU A 149 1.45 9.35 -6.13
C GLU A 149 2.21 10.02 -7.27
N GLN A 150 3.41 10.56 -6.98
CA GLN A 150 4.24 11.16 -8.02
C GLN A 150 4.63 10.14 -9.10
N GLN A 151 4.99 8.91 -8.71
CA GLN A 151 5.33 7.85 -9.66
C GLN A 151 4.13 7.41 -10.49
N SER A 152 2.93 7.35 -9.90
CA SER A 152 1.72 6.99 -10.63
C SER A 152 1.39 8.02 -11.70
N PHE A 153 1.52 9.32 -11.39
CA PHE A 153 1.35 10.39 -12.39
C PHE A 153 2.37 10.27 -13.54
N GLN A 154 3.63 9.97 -13.24
CA GLN A 154 4.66 9.80 -14.27
C GLN A 154 4.35 8.63 -15.21
N GLN A 155 3.93 7.48 -14.67
CA GLN A 155 3.56 6.31 -15.47
C GLN A 155 2.34 6.59 -16.35
N ILE A 156 1.35 7.33 -15.85
CA ILE A 156 0.18 7.75 -16.63
C ILE A 156 0.61 8.64 -17.81
N GLU A 157 1.54 9.57 -17.61
CA GLU A 157 2.02 10.45 -18.68
C GLU A 157 2.86 9.69 -19.73
N GLU A 158 3.73 8.77 -19.31
CA GLU A 158 4.50 7.90 -20.21
C GLU A 158 3.59 7.01 -21.08
N ASN A 159 2.54 6.44 -20.48
CA ASN A 159 1.58 5.60 -21.20
C ASN A 159 0.71 6.37 -22.19
N LYS A 160 0.52 7.69 -22.02
CA LYS A 160 -0.17 8.54 -23.01
C LYS A 160 0.70 8.88 -24.22
N GLN A 161 2.03 8.74 -24.10
CA GLN A 161 2.98 9.07 -25.16
C GLN A 161 3.36 7.88 -26.04
N ASN A 162 2.98 6.66 -25.64
CA ASN A 162 3.17 5.41 -26.39
C ASN A 162 1.85 4.95 -27.04
#